data_AF-A0A0F8VBJ3-F1
#
_entry.id   AF-A0A0F8VBJ3-F1
#
_cell.length_a   1.000
_cell.length_b   1.000
_cell.length_c   1.000
_cell.angle_alpha   90.00
_cell.angle_beta   90.00
_cell.angle_gamma   90.00
#
_symmetry.space_group_name_H-M   'P 1'
#
loop_
_entity.id
_entity.type
_entity.pdbx_description
1 polymer ?
#
loop_
_entity_poly.entity_id
_entity_poly.type
_entity_poly.pdbx_seq_one_letter_code
_entity_poly.pdbx_strand_id
1 'polypeptide(L)'
;MQQKKNMVDSRFWLIPKEIYGPLNKEFNFDFDPCPYPFKKDGIEIDWGKCNWVNPPFRSKDAINGHGPTAFVRKAIEEQKKGNTSVLILPVQSYLNLLLEAGVELRPMGRVKWIDAITGKPYPTPSNNALFILRPKQSEVSGNSSHK
;
A
#
# COMPACT_ATOMS: atom_id res chain seq x y z
N MET A 1 19.01 -24.69 21.34
CA MET A 1 17.57 -24.87 21.05
C MET A 1 16.88 -23.52 21.22
N GLN A 2 16.67 -22.78 20.13
CA GLN A 2 15.98 -21.49 20.17
C GLN A 2 14.48 -21.75 20.35
N GLN A 3 13.87 -21.19 21.39
CA GLN A 3 12.44 -21.30 21.66
C GLN A 3 11.63 -20.80 20.44
N LYS A 4 10.77 -21.67 19.89
CA LYS A 4 9.72 -21.28 18.96
C LYS A 4 8.78 -20.33 19.69
N LYS A 5 8.79 -19.05 19.30
CA LYS A 5 7.83 -18.05 19.77
C LYS A 5 6.45 -18.42 19.20
N ASN A 6 5.71 -19.25 19.95
CA ASN A 6 4.38 -19.70 19.61
C ASN A 6 3.39 -18.53 19.69
N MET A 7 2.63 -18.37 18.60
CA MET A 7 1.48 -17.47 18.40
C MET A 7 1.69 -16.01 18.81
N VAL A 8 1.81 -15.15 17.79
CA VAL A 8 1.67 -13.72 17.98
C VAL A 8 0.27 -13.48 18.58
N ASP A 9 0.19 -12.82 19.73
CA ASP A 9 -1.04 -12.32 20.37
C ASP A 9 -1.61 -11.12 19.57
N SER A 10 -1.41 -11.14 18.25
CA SER A 10 -1.77 -10.08 17.32
C SER A 10 -3.26 -10.17 17.04
N ARG A 11 -3.96 -9.07 17.31
CA ARG A 11 -5.32 -8.86 16.81
C ARG A 11 -5.26 -8.80 15.28
N PHE A 12 -5.81 -9.82 14.63
CA PHE A 12 -6.01 -9.84 13.19
C PHE A 12 -7.30 -9.11 12.86
N TRP A 13 -7.24 -8.23 11.87
CA TRP A 13 -8.41 -7.48 11.39
C TRP A 13 -8.77 -8.02 10.02
N LEU A 14 -9.98 -8.56 9.91
CA LEU A 14 -10.53 -9.01 8.63
C LEU A 14 -11.08 -7.81 7.87
N ILE A 15 -10.99 -7.89 6.54
CA ILE A 15 -11.69 -6.96 5.66
C ILE A 15 -13.20 -7.27 5.71
N PRO A 16 -14.09 -6.26 5.79
CA PRO A 16 -15.52 -6.48 5.69
C PRO A 16 -15.94 -7.13 4.37
N LYS A 17 -16.95 -7.99 4.40
CA LYS A 17 -17.39 -8.80 3.23
C LYS A 17 -17.92 -7.92 2.10
N GLU A 18 -18.54 -6.81 2.44
CA GLU A 18 -19.05 -5.79 1.54
C GLU A 18 -17.95 -5.10 0.73
N ILE A 19 -16.72 -5.05 1.26
CA ILE A 19 -15.55 -4.53 0.53
C ILE A 19 -14.87 -5.66 -0.25
N TYR A 20 -14.67 -6.83 0.38
CA TYR A 20 -14.00 -7.97 -0.26
C TYR A 20 -14.79 -8.55 -1.43
N GLY A 21 -16.12 -8.68 -1.29
CA GLY A 21 -16.97 -9.35 -2.26
C GLY A 21 -16.89 -8.76 -3.67
N PRO A 22 -17.06 -7.44 -3.86
CA PRO A 22 -16.87 -6.77 -5.15
C PRO A 22 -15.46 -6.97 -5.72
N LEU A 23 -14.42 -6.82 -4.90
CA LEU A 23 -13.03 -7.03 -5.33
C LEU A 23 -12.79 -8.46 -5.80
N ASN A 24 -13.27 -9.46 -5.05
CA ASN A 24 -13.10 -10.85 -5.45
C ASN A 24 -13.91 -11.21 -6.71
N LYS A 25 -15.04 -10.54 -6.96
CA LYS A 25 -15.77 -10.68 -8.24
C LYS A 25 -14.98 -10.10 -9.41
N GLU A 26 -14.30 -8.97 -9.21
CA GLU A 26 -13.48 -8.31 -10.22
C GLU A 26 -12.19 -9.09 -10.52
N PHE A 27 -11.47 -9.51 -9.48
CA PHE A 27 -10.12 -10.06 -9.60
C PHE A 27 -10.07 -11.58 -9.52
N ASN A 28 -11.11 -12.25 -9.02
CA ASN A 28 -11.19 -13.70 -8.81
C ASN A 28 -9.94 -14.25 -8.10
N PHE A 29 -9.75 -13.85 -6.84
CA PHE A 29 -8.55 -14.19 -6.07
C PHE A 29 -8.40 -15.72 -5.91
N ASP A 30 -7.20 -16.24 -6.19
CA ASP A 30 -6.86 -17.66 -6.04
C ASP A 30 -6.02 -17.93 -4.78
N PHE A 31 -5.57 -16.86 -4.12
CA PHE A 31 -4.69 -16.97 -2.96
C PHE A 31 -4.81 -15.78 -2.00
N ASP A 32 -4.64 -16.06 -0.72
CA ASP A 32 -4.50 -15.09 0.36
C ASP A 32 -3.19 -15.42 1.09
N PRO A 33 -2.15 -14.56 1.04
CA PRO A 33 -0.90 -14.75 1.76
C PRO A 33 -1.00 -14.35 3.23
N CYS A 34 -2.11 -13.77 3.68
CA CYS A 34 -2.36 -13.34 5.06
C CYS A 34 -3.68 -13.92 5.63
N PRO A 35 -3.97 -15.23 5.45
CA PRO A 35 -5.28 -15.77 5.79
C PRO A 35 -5.46 -15.88 7.30
N TYR A 36 -6.72 -15.85 7.75
CA TYR A 36 -7.05 -16.18 9.14
C TYR A 36 -7.59 -17.62 9.26
N PRO A 37 -7.13 -18.43 10.23
CA PRO A 37 -6.04 -18.15 11.16
C PRO A 37 -4.67 -18.16 10.46
N PHE A 38 -3.81 -17.21 10.82
CA PHE A 38 -2.50 -17.05 10.21
C PHE A 38 -1.48 -17.99 10.86
N LYS A 39 -0.97 -18.97 10.11
CA LYS A 39 -0.12 -20.06 10.64
C LYS A 39 1.34 -20.00 10.21
N LYS A 40 1.64 -19.27 9.14
CA LYS A 40 2.96 -19.15 8.52
C LYS A 40 3.14 -17.73 8.02
N ASP A 41 4.38 -17.29 7.92
CA ASP A 41 4.67 -16.01 7.29
C ASP A 41 4.37 -16.05 5.78
N GLY A 42 3.51 -15.14 5.34
CA GLY A 42 3.10 -14.98 3.93
C GLY A 42 4.23 -14.52 3.01
N ILE A 43 5.33 -13.99 3.56
CA ILE A 43 6.52 -13.63 2.79
C ILE A 43 7.33 -14.85 2.38
N GLU A 44 7.38 -15.88 3.22
CA GLU A 44 8.24 -17.06 3.04
C GLU A 44 7.60 -18.18 2.22
N ILE A 45 6.40 -17.95 1.68
CA ILE A 45 5.65 -18.91 0.86
C ILE A 45 5.47 -18.40 -0.57
N ASP A 46 5.21 -19.31 -1.50
CA ASP A 46 4.84 -18.96 -2.87
C ASP A 46 3.42 -18.38 -2.91
N TRP A 47 3.22 -17.40 -3.79
CA TRP A 47 1.93 -16.74 -4.02
C TRP A 47 1.23 -17.34 -5.24
N GLY A 48 -0.09 -17.16 -5.31
CA GLY A 48 -0.91 -17.56 -6.44
C GLY A 48 -0.80 -16.60 -7.63
N LYS A 49 -1.65 -16.80 -8.63
CA LYS A 49 -1.72 -15.93 -9.82
C LYS A 49 -2.45 -14.62 -9.55
N CYS A 50 -3.42 -14.60 -8.62
CA CYS A 50 -4.17 -13.41 -8.25
C CYS A 50 -4.42 -13.37 -6.74
N ASN A 51 -3.70 -12.48 -6.05
CA ASN A 51 -3.57 -12.51 -4.59
C ASN A 51 -4.37 -11.38 -3.92
N TRP A 52 -5.12 -11.69 -2.86
CA TRP A 52 -5.67 -10.68 -1.94
C TRP A 52 -4.75 -10.50 -0.74
N VAL A 53 -4.15 -9.31 -0.57
CA VAL A 53 -3.13 -9.07 0.45
C VAL A 53 -3.62 -8.04 1.46
N ASN A 54 -3.98 -8.53 2.65
CA ASN A 54 -4.27 -7.71 3.84
C ASN A 54 -3.18 -7.97 4.89
N PRO A 55 -1.99 -7.36 4.76
CA PRO A 55 -0.82 -7.73 5.56
C PRO A 55 -0.89 -7.18 6.98
N PRO A 56 -0.04 -7.67 7.90
CA PRO A 56 0.20 -6.99 9.16
C PRO A 56 0.58 -5.52 8.94
N PHE A 57 -0.14 -4.59 9.58
CA PHE A 57 0.07 -3.15 9.38
C PHE A 57 1.34 -2.62 10.05
N ARG A 58 1.94 -3.39 10.97
CA ARG A 58 3.18 -3.05 11.65
C ARG A 58 4.05 -4.29 11.75
N SER A 59 5.36 -4.15 11.58
CA SER A 59 6.32 -5.26 11.71
C SER A 59 6.21 -6.01 13.03
N LYS A 60 5.90 -5.31 14.14
CA LYS A 60 5.74 -5.93 15.46
C LYS A 60 4.53 -6.87 15.57
N ASP A 61 3.55 -6.70 14.69
CA ASP A 61 2.32 -7.49 14.64
C ASP A 61 2.48 -8.68 13.66
N ALA A 62 3.62 -8.81 12.98
CA ALA A 62 3.87 -9.82 11.95
C ALA A 62 4.65 -11.04 12.48
N ILE A 63 4.41 -12.20 11.86
CA ILE A 63 5.33 -13.35 11.96
C ILE A 63 6.67 -12.93 11.33
N ASN A 64 7.78 -13.25 12.00
CA ASN A 64 9.15 -12.90 11.61
C ASN A 64 9.46 -11.40 11.38
N GLY A 65 8.56 -10.49 11.78
CA GLY A 65 8.82 -9.04 11.70
C GLY A 65 8.60 -8.43 10.31
N HIS A 66 8.06 -9.18 9.35
CA HIS A 66 7.78 -8.68 8.01
C HIS A 66 6.54 -7.78 7.99
N GLY A 67 6.75 -6.48 8.10
CA GLY A 67 5.70 -5.47 8.00
C GLY A 67 5.23 -5.19 6.57
N PRO A 68 4.37 -4.17 6.37
CA PRO A 68 3.68 -3.94 5.10
C PRO A 68 4.64 -3.71 3.91
N THR A 69 5.78 -3.07 4.14
CA THR A 69 6.79 -2.85 3.08
C THR A 69 7.38 -4.16 2.53
N ALA A 70 7.47 -5.22 3.34
CA ALA A 70 7.94 -6.53 2.85
C ALA A 70 6.93 -7.14 1.87
N PHE A 71 5.63 -7.03 2.18
CA PHE A 71 4.54 -7.50 1.31
C PHE A 71 4.46 -6.69 0.02
N VAL A 72 4.66 -5.36 0.07
CA VAL A 72 4.74 -4.52 -1.14
C VAL A 72 5.90 -4.95 -2.03
N ARG A 73 7.08 -5.20 -1.47
CA ARG A 73 8.24 -5.69 -2.26
C ARG A 73 7.92 -7.04 -2.91
N LYS A 74 7.33 -7.98 -2.19
CA LYS A 74 6.96 -9.29 -2.73
C LYS A 74 5.91 -9.15 -3.84
N ALA A 75 4.89 -8.31 -3.66
CA ALA A 75 3.90 -8.04 -4.71
C ALA A 75 4.53 -7.45 -5.99
N ILE A 76 5.55 -6.58 -5.86
CA ILE A 76 6.31 -6.07 -7.01
C ILE A 76 7.08 -7.20 -7.71
N GLU A 77 7.66 -8.15 -6.96
CA GLU A 77 8.29 -9.33 -7.57
C GLU A 77 7.27 -10.26 -8.25
N GLU A 78 6.09 -10.45 -7.66
CA GLU A 78 5.00 -11.22 -8.29
C GLU A 78 4.48 -10.55 -9.57
N GLN A 79 4.38 -9.22 -9.59
CA GLN A 79 4.05 -8.44 -10.79
C GLN A 79 5.04 -8.73 -11.93
N LYS A 80 6.35 -8.78 -11.65
CA LYS A 80 7.37 -9.10 -12.67
C LYS A 80 7.21 -10.51 -13.24
N LYS A 81 6.57 -11.42 -12.51
CA LYS A 81 6.24 -12.79 -12.96
C LYS A 81 4.93 -12.87 -13.76
N GLY A 82 4.23 -11.74 -13.93
CA GLY A 82 2.91 -11.69 -14.55
C GLY A 82 1.76 -12.09 -13.61
N ASN A 83 1.99 -12.14 -12.31
CA ASN A 83 0.96 -12.40 -11.31
C ASN A 83 0.37 -11.08 -10.81
N THR A 84 -0.91 -11.09 -10.43
CA THR A 84 -1.62 -9.95 -9.87
C THR A 84 -1.63 -10.04 -8.35
N SER A 85 -1.47 -8.90 -7.68
CA SER A 85 -1.64 -8.78 -6.23
C SER A 85 -2.43 -7.51 -5.93
N VAL A 86 -3.54 -7.64 -5.21
CA VAL A 86 -4.37 -6.53 -4.74
C VAL A 86 -4.10 -6.35 -3.26
N LEU A 87 -3.56 -5.19 -2.89
CA LEU A 87 -3.11 -4.90 -1.52
C LEU A 87 -3.99 -3.83 -0.88
N ILE A 88 -4.32 -4.02 0.40
CA ILE A 88 -4.85 -2.95 1.24
C ILE A 88 -3.80 -2.55 2.28
N LEU A 89 -3.51 -1.26 2.37
CA LEU A 89 -2.48 -0.71 3.25
C LEU A 89 -3.01 0.52 3.99
N PRO A 90 -2.65 0.73 5.26
CA PRO A 90 -2.99 1.95 5.96
C PRO A 90 -2.24 3.13 5.33
N VAL A 91 -2.96 4.21 5.10
CA VAL A 91 -2.43 5.46 4.56
C VAL A 91 -2.88 6.60 5.45
N GLN A 92 -2.16 7.72 5.39
CA GLN A 92 -2.63 8.93 6.06
C GLN A 92 -3.87 9.47 5.35
N SER A 93 -4.78 10.07 6.12
CA SER A 93 -6.07 10.57 5.62
C SER A 93 -5.91 11.52 4.42
N TYR A 94 -4.88 12.37 4.42
CA TYR A 94 -4.59 13.28 3.32
C TYR A 94 -4.35 12.57 1.99
N LEU A 95 -3.87 11.32 1.98
CA LEU A 95 -3.65 10.59 0.72
C LEU A 95 -4.97 10.32 0.01
N ASN A 96 -6.00 9.87 0.75
CA ASN A 96 -7.33 9.64 0.17
C ASN A 96 -7.94 10.94 -0.34
N LEU A 97 -7.84 12.03 0.43
CA LEU A 97 -8.31 13.36 -0.01
C LEU A 97 -7.62 13.81 -1.32
N LEU A 98 -6.32 13.58 -1.44
CA LEU A 98 -5.56 13.94 -2.64
C LEU A 98 -5.92 13.04 -3.83
N LEU A 99 -6.10 11.74 -3.62
CA LEU A 99 -6.54 10.80 -4.65
C LEU A 99 -7.95 11.16 -5.17
N GLU A 100 -8.89 11.47 -4.27
CA GLU A 100 -10.23 11.95 -4.62
C GLU A 100 -10.20 13.28 -5.39
N ALA A 101 -9.20 14.13 -5.14
CA ALA A 101 -8.98 15.37 -5.87
C ALA A 101 -8.32 15.19 -7.25
N GLY A 102 -7.92 13.97 -7.63
CA GLY A 102 -7.26 13.68 -8.91
C GLY A 102 -5.78 14.07 -8.96
N VAL A 103 -5.06 13.90 -7.85
CA VAL A 103 -3.64 14.24 -7.72
C VAL A 103 -2.72 13.46 -8.69
N GLU A 104 -1.68 14.11 -9.20
CA GLU A 104 -0.53 13.45 -9.84
C GLU A 104 0.50 13.09 -8.75
N LEU A 105 0.92 11.81 -8.70
CA LEU A 105 1.87 11.29 -7.70
C LEU A 105 3.27 11.08 -8.29
N ARG A 106 4.32 11.45 -7.53
CA ARG A 106 5.70 11.06 -7.86
C ARG A 106 6.44 10.51 -6.64
N PRO A 107 7.06 9.32 -6.72
CA PRO A 107 7.83 8.76 -5.61
C PRO A 107 9.13 9.57 -5.41
N MET A 108 9.42 9.96 -4.16
CA MET A 108 10.67 10.67 -3.82
C MET A 108 11.61 9.84 -2.94
N GLY A 109 11.13 8.74 -2.37
CA GLY A 109 11.91 7.92 -1.46
C GLY A 109 12.27 8.67 -0.17
N ARG A 110 13.43 8.34 0.41
CA ARG A 110 13.88 8.92 1.68
C ARG A 110 14.56 10.28 1.48
N VAL A 111 13.78 11.35 1.61
CA VAL A 111 14.25 12.73 1.40
C VAL A 111 15.08 13.21 2.59
N LYS A 112 16.33 13.60 2.32
CA LYS A 112 17.24 14.23 3.29
C LYS A 112 16.97 15.73 3.33
N TRP A 113 15.95 16.12 4.08
CA TRP A 113 15.60 17.52 4.29
C TRP A 113 16.79 18.32 4.83
N ILE A 114 16.91 19.58 4.43
CA ILE A 114 17.96 20.48 4.91
C ILE A 114 17.36 21.38 5.99
N ASP A 115 18.01 21.43 7.14
CA ASP A 115 17.65 22.34 8.23
C ASP A 115 17.90 23.79 7.81
N ALA A 116 16.87 24.63 7.90
CA ALA A 116 16.92 26.00 7.37
C ALA A 116 17.87 26.94 8.13
N ILE A 117 18.25 26.60 9.37
CA ILE A 117 19.11 27.44 10.21
C ILE A 117 20.57 26.99 10.10
N THR A 118 20.81 25.69 10.18
CA THR A 118 22.14 25.09 10.26
C THR A 118 22.68 24.62 8.91
N GLY A 119 21.83 24.51 7.88
CA GLY A 119 22.18 23.97 6.56
C GLY A 119 22.52 22.48 6.56
N LYS A 120 22.32 21.77 7.68
CA LYS A 120 22.66 20.36 7.81
C LYS A 120 21.52 19.46 7.35
N PRO A 121 21.81 18.28 6.77
CA PRO A 121 20.78 17.32 6.42
C PRO A 121 20.15 16.67 7.66
N TYR A 122 18.85 16.40 7.59
CA TYR A 122 18.11 15.68 8.62
C TYR A 122 18.62 14.24 8.74
N PRO A 123 19.02 13.78 9.95
CA PRO A 123 19.73 12.52 10.12
C PRO A 123 18.86 11.28 9.87
N THR A 124 17.53 11.41 9.98
CA THR A 124 16.58 10.30 9.89
C THR A 124 15.53 10.55 8.80
N PRO A 125 15.91 10.55 7.51
CA PRO A 125 15.01 10.92 6.43
C PRO A 125 13.79 10.00 6.37
N SER A 126 12.61 10.56 6.11
CA SER A 126 11.34 9.83 5.97
C SER A 126 11.06 9.53 4.50
N ASN A 127 10.23 8.51 4.23
CA ASN A 127 9.71 8.29 2.88
C ASN A 127 8.73 9.41 2.51
N ASN A 128 8.90 9.98 1.32
CA ASN A 128 8.06 11.05 0.81
C ASN A 128 7.60 10.74 -0.63
N ALA A 129 6.51 11.38 -1.02
CA ALA A 129 6.03 11.48 -2.39
C ALA A 129 5.64 12.92 -2.67
N LEU A 130 5.71 13.34 -3.93
CA LEU A 130 5.12 14.59 -4.38
C LEU A 130 3.65 14.35 -4.74
N PHE A 131 2.84 15.33 -4.38
CA PHE A 131 1.40 15.40 -4.63
C PHE A 131 1.14 16.67 -5.44
N ILE A 132 0.87 16.52 -6.73
CA ILE A 132 0.77 17.64 -7.65
C ILE A 132 -0.70 17.83 -8.01
N LEU A 133 -1.29 18.92 -7.52
CA LEU A 133 -2.64 19.37 -7.89
C LEU A 133 -2.50 20.42 -8.99
N ARG A 134 -2.91 20.08 -10.20
CA ARG A 134 -2.96 21.02 -11.32
C ARG A 134 -4.27 21.83 -11.26
N PRO A 135 -4.28 23.06 -11.80
CA PRO A 135 -5.54 23.77 -12.00
C PRO A 135 -6.52 22.89 -12.79
N LYS A 136 -7.77 22.80 -12.32
CA LYS A 136 -8.83 22.22 -13.14
C LYS A 136 -9.02 23.15 -14.34
N GLN A 137 -8.92 22.63 -15.56
CA GLN A 137 -9.30 23.41 -16.73
C GLN A 137 -10.76 23.81 -16.53
N SER A 138 -11.04 25.12 -16.50
CA SER A 138 -12.41 25.61 -16.60
C SER A 138 -12.93 25.20 -17.97
N GLU A 139 -14.06 24.51 -18.03
CA GLU A 139 -14.77 24.29 -19.28
C GLU A 139 -15.06 25.67 -19.89
N VAL A 140 -14.30 26.04 -20.92
CA VAL A 140 -14.62 27.24 -21.71
C VAL A 140 -15.84 26.86 -22.53
N SER A 141 -17.02 27.28 -22.07
CA SER A 141 -18.26 27.20 -22.84
C SER A 141 -18.12 28.06 -24.10
N GLY A 142 -17.70 27.43 -25.19
CA GLY A 142 -17.68 28.04 -26.52
C GLY A 142 -19.11 28.32 -27.00
N ASN A 143 -19.62 29.51 -26.72
CA ASN A 143 -20.79 30.03 -27.42
C ASN A 143 -20.30 30.91 -28.58
N SER A 144 -19.97 30.27 -29.70
CA SER A 144 -19.72 30.96 -30.97
C SER A 144 -21.04 31.26 -31.66
N SER A 145 -21.68 32.36 -31.26
CA SER A 145 -22.83 32.92 -31.96
C SER A 145 -22.45 33.24 -33.41
N HIS A 146 -23.06 32.56 -34.37
CA HIS A 146 -22.99 32.91 -35.78
C HIS A 146 -23.66 34.28 -35.99
N LYS A 147 -22.93 35.19 -36.66
CA LYS A 147 -23.50 36.36 -37.35
C LYS A 147 -23.73 36.00 -38.81
#